data_AF-A0A022S200-F1
#
_entry.id   AF-A0A022S200-F1
#
_cell.length_a   1.000
_cell.length_b   1.000
_cell.length_c   1.000
_cell.angle_alpha   90.00
_cell.angle_beta   90.00
_cell.angle_gamma   90.00
#
_symmetry.space_group_name_H-M   'P 1'
#
loop_
_entity.id
_entity.type
_entity.pdbx_description
1 polymer ?
#
loop_
_entity_poly.entity_id
_entity_poly.type
_entity_poly.pdbx_seq_one_letter_code
_entity_poly.pdbx_strand_id
1 'polypeptide(L)'
;MAQRRSKLLLLVCFLSYYLIAIAAKSYYDILQVQKGASDEQIKRAYRKLALKYHPDKNPGNEEANKKFAEINNAYEVLSDSEKRGIYDRYGEEGLKQHAASGGRGGGGGMNIQDIFSSFFGGGSMEEEERVIKGDDVVVELDATLEDLYMGGTLKVWRVKNVIKPAPGKRRCNCRNEVYHKQIGPGMFQQMTEQVCEQCPNVKYEREGDFVTVDIEKGMQDGQ
;
A
#
# COMPACT_ATOMS: atom_id res chain seq x y z
N MET A 1 -25.99 33.78 51.74
CA MET A 1 -26.17 33.50 50.29
C MET A 1 -24.89 33.03 49.57
N ALA A 2 -23.68 33.31 50.07
CA ALA A 2 -22.41 32.91 49.41
C ALA A 2 -22.18 31.39 49.30
N GLN A 3 -22.58 30.61 50.32
CA GLN A 3 -22.30 29.17 50.40
C GLN A 3 -23.10 28.32 49.40
N ARG A 4 -24.32 28.75 49.02
CA ARG A 4 -25.12 28.07 47.97
C ARG A 4 -24.60 28.37 46.56
N ARG A 5 -24.09 29.59 46.32
CA ARG A 5 -23.47 29.97 45.04
C ARG A 5 -22.13 29.26 44.80
N SER A 6 -21.32 29.09 45.85
CA SER A 6 -20.05 28.34 45.77
C SER A 6 -20.27 26.84 45.52
N LYS A 7 -21.27 26.20 46.15
CA LYS A 7 -21.62 24.79 45.88
C LYS A 7 -22.18 24.57 44.47
N LEU A 8 -22.96 25.52 43.94
CA LEU A 8 -23.47 25.47 42.56
C LEU A 8 -22.34 25.64 41.55
N LEU A 9 -21.40 26.57 41.80
CA LEU A 9 -20.20 26.76 40.98
C LEU A 9 -19.31 25.51 40.97
N LEU A 10 -19.07 24.88 42.12
CA LEU A 10 -18.31 23.63 42.20
C LEU A 10 -19.00 22.49 41.46
N LEU A 11 -20.33 22.33 41.60
CA LEU A 11 -21.09 21.33 40.86
C LEU A 11 -21.04 21.57 39.34
N VAL A 12 -21.16 22.81 38.89
CA VAL A 12 -21.05 23.17 37.47
C VAL A 12 -19.63 22.93 36.94
N CYS A 13 -18.59 23.22 37.73
CA CYS A 13 -17.20 22.91 37.38
C CYS A 13 -16.93 21.40 37.35
N PHE A 14 -17.51 20.62 38.26
CA PHE A 14 -17.40 19.16 38.22
C PHE A 14 -18.17 18.56 37.05
N LEU A 15 -19.38 19.05 36.76
CA LEU A 15 -20.17 18.63 35.59
C LEU A 15 -19.48 19.02 34.28
N SER A 16 -18.91 20.21 34.19
CA SER A 16 -18.17 20.64 33.00
C SER A 16 -16.87 19.85 32.84
N TYR A 17 -16.15 19.57 33.92
CA TYR A 17 -14.95 18.72 33.90
C TYR A 17 -15.30 17.27 33.49
N TYR A 18 -16.43 16.74 33.97
CA TYR A 18 -16.93 15.42 33.59
C TYR A 18 -17.35 15.38 32.10
N LEU A 19 -17.97 16.45 31.58
CA LEU A 19 -18.27 16.62 30.16
C LEU A 19 -17.01 16.72 29.29
N ILE A 20 -15.97 17.43 29.75
CA ILE A 20 -14.69 17.56 29.06
C ILE A 20 -13.93 16.22 29.07
N ALA A 21 -13.99 15.46 30.16
CA ALA A 21 -13.33 14.15 30.29
C ALA A 21 -13.93 13.07 29.37
N ILE A 22 -15.21 13.16 29.02
CA ILE A 22 -15.88 12.25 28.08
C ILE A 22 -15.58 12.62 26.60
N ALA A 23 -15.06 13.82 26.34
CA ALA A 23 -14.93 14.34 24.98
C ALA A 23 -13.66 13.89 24.23
N ALA A 24 -12.74 13.14 24.88
CA ALA A 24 -11.60 12.55 24.19
C ALA A 24 -12.06 11.27 23.46
N LYS A 25 -12.37 11.40 22.16
CA LYS A 25 -12.72 10.23 21.32
C LYS A 25 -11.56 9.26 21.27
N SER A 26 -11.76 8.02 21.71
CA SER A 26 -10.74 6.98 21.52
C SER A 26 -10.77 6.42 20.10
N TYR A 27 -9.68 5.81 19.63
CA TYR A 27 -9.64 5.14 18.32
C TYR A 27 -10.64 3.99 18.23
N TYR A 28 -10.95 3.35 19.36
CA TYR A 28 -11.99 2.33 19.45
C TYR A 28 -13.39 2.92 19.21
N ASP A 29 -13.65 4.13 19.71
CA ASP A 29 -14.94 4.83 19.50
C ASP A 29 -15.09 5.29 18.05
N ILE A 30 -14.00 5.73 17.41
CA ILE A 30 -13.97 6.12 15.98
C ILE A 30 -14.31 4.92 15.09
N LEU A 31 -13.72 3.75 15.37
CA LEU A 31 -14.04 2.50 14.66
C LEU A 31 -15.34 1.84 15.14
N GLN A 32 -16.02 2.39 16.15
CA GLN A 32 -17.25 1.84 16.73
C GLN A 32 -17.09 0.40 17.24
N VAL A 33 -15.94 0.09 17.83
CA VAL A 33 -15.61 -1.21 18.41
C VAL A 33 -15.31 -1.09 19.90
N GLN A 34 -15.49 -2.17 20.66
CA GLN A 34 -15.16 -2.18 22.08
C GLN A 34 -13.65 -2.23 22.31
N LYS A 35 -13.18 -1.64 23.41
CA LYS A 35 -11.79 -1.76 23.88
C LYS A 35 -11.51 -3.23 24.18
N GLY A 36 -10.61 -3.85 23.42
CA GLY A 36 -10.34 -5.30 23.46
C GLY A 36 -10.90 -6.09 22.27
N ALA A 37 -11.44 -5.43 21.24
CA ALA A 37 -11.86 -6.08 20.00
C ALA A 37 -10.70 -6.87 19.35
N SER A 38 -11.04 -8.02 18.75
CA SER A 38 -10.09 -8.80 17.95
C SER A 38 -9.71 -8.07 16.66
N ASP A 39 -8.57 -8.43 16.07
CA ASP A 39 -8.08 -7.80 14.83
C ASP A 39 -9.06 -8.01 13.67
N GLU A 40 -9.77 -9.15 13.65
CA GLU A 40 -10.83 -9.41 12.67
C GLU A 40 -12.02 -8.45 12.82
N GLN A 41 -12.40 -8.11 14.05
CA GLN A 41 -13.48 -7.17 14.34
C GLN A 41 -13.07 -5.74 13.95
N ILE A 42 -11.83 -5.35 14.23
CA ILE A 42 -11.26 -4.07 13.85
C ILE A 42 -11.23 -3.93 12.32
N LYS A 43 -10.73 -4.95 11.60
CA LYS A 43 -10.70 -4.99 10.13
C LYS A 43 -12.09 -5.01 9.51
N ARG A 44 -13.06 -5.67 10.14
CA ARG A 44 -14.46 -5.67 9.68
C ARG A 44 -15.12 -4.31 9.85
N ALA A 45 -14.90 -3.66 11.00
CA ALA A 45 -15.43 -2.34 11.29
C ALA A 45 -14.83 -1.27 10.36
N TYR A 46 -13.51 -1.31 10.15
CA TYR A 46 -12.80 -0.47 9.19
C TYR A 46 -13.41 -0.57 7.80
N ARG A 47 -13.54 -1.78 7.23
CA ARG A 47 -14.12 -1.97 5.89
C ARG A 47 -15.52 -1.38 5.78
N LYS A 48 -16.37 -1.58 6.79
CA LYS A 48 -17.74 -1.05 6.81
C LYS A 48 -17.77 0.49 6.81
N LEU A 49 -16.91 1.11 7.60
CA LEU A 49 -16.85 2.56 7.74
C LEU A 49 -16.13 3.23 6.55
N ALA A 50 -15.06 2.61 6.04
CA ALA A 50 -14.34 3.05 4.85
C ALA A 50 -15.26 3.07 3.62
N LEU A 51 -16.07 2.02 3.41
CA LEU A 51 -17.08 1.99 2.34
C LEU A 51 -18.14 3.08 2.52
N LYS A 52 -18.52 3.40 3.75
CA LYS A 52 -19.55 4.41 4.04
C LYS A 52 -19.06 5.83 3.79
N TYR A 53 -17.81 6.12 4.13
CA TYR A 53 -17.22 7.45 4.04
C TYR A 53 -16.23 7.60 2.87
N HIS A 54 -16.22 6.66 1.93
CA HIS A 54 -15.34 6.69 0.76
C HIS A 54 -15.59 7.96 -0.07
N PRO A 55 -14.54 8.64 -0.57
CA PRO A 55 -14.66 9.87 -1.37
C PRO A 55 -15.45 9.65 -2.67
N ASP A 56 -15.32 8.47 -3.29
CA ASP A 56 -16.08 8.09 -4.50
C ASP A 56 -17.61 8.08 -4.27
N LYS A 57 -18.06 7.61 -3.11
CA LYS A 57 -19.50 7.57 -2.76
C LYS A 57 -20.01 8.87 -2.16
N ASN A 58 -19.10 9.75 -1.71
CA ASN A 58 -19.42 11.02 -1.07
C ASN A 58 -18.62 12.17 -1.72
N PRO A 59 -18.77 12.41 -3.03
CA PRO A 59 -17.98 13.43 -3.72
C PRO A 59 -18.31 14.83 -3.16
N GLY A 60 -17.28 15.60 -2.83
CA GLY A 60 -17.41 16.99 -2.36
C GLY A 60 -17.88 17.15 -0.90
N ASN A 61 -17.99 16.07 -0.12
CA ASN A 61 -18.36 16.17 1.29
C ASN A 61 -17.11 16.23 2.19
N GLU A 62 -16.75 17.43 2.65
CA GLU A 62 -15.59 17.63 3.54
C GLU A 62 -15.71 16.90 4.88
N GLU A 63 -16.93 16.73 5.42
CA GLU A 63 -17.13 16.00 6.67
C GLU A 63 -16.90 14.51 6.51
N ALA A 64 -17.28 13.95 5.35
CA ALA A 64 -17.00 12.55 5.03
C ALA A 64 -15.49 12.31 4.91
N ASN A 65 -14.77 13.23 4.26
CA ASN A 65 -13.31 13.18 4.18
C ASN A 65 -12.62 13.27 5.55
N LYS A 66 -13.06 14.19 6.42
CA LYS A 66 -12.53 14.30 7.79
C LYS A 66 -12.76 13.02 8.59
N LYS A 67 -13.97 12.45 8.52
CA LYS A 67 -14.29 11.17 9.18
C LYS A 67 -13.49 10.00 8.60
N PHE A 68 -13.30 9.95 7.29
CA PHE A 68 -12.50 8.94 6.62
C PHE A 68 -11.03 9.00 7.07
N ALA A 69 -10.47 10.20 7.21
CA ALA A 69 -9.13 10.40 7.75
C ALA A 69 -9.02 9.91 9.22
N GLU A 70 -9.99 10.26 10.07
CA GLU A 70 -10.07 9.77 11.46
C GLU A 70 -10.14 8.23 11.52
N ILE A 71 -10.95 7.61 10.65
CA ILE A 71 -11.11 6.14 10.55
C ILE A 71 -9.80 5.46 10.12
N ASN A 72 -9.11 6.01 9.12
CA ASN A 72 -7.83 5.47 8.66
C ASN A 72 -6.75 5.55 9.75
N ASN A 73 -6.65 6.69 10.45
CA ASN A 73 -5.70 6.86 11.53
C ASN A 73 -5.97 5.87 12.68
N ALA A 74 -7.23 5.70 13.06
CA ALA A 74 -7.63 4.72 14.06
C ALA A 74 -7.26 3.28 13.65
N TYR A 75 -7.48 2.92 12.39
CA TYR A 75 -7.13 1.59 11.88
C TYR A 75 -5.62 1.36 11.83
N GLU A 76 -4.83 2.33 11.41
CA GLU A 76 -3.36 2.21 11.36
C GLU A 76 -2.78 1.91 12.75
N VAL A 77 -3.27 2.60 13.78
CA VAL A 77 -2.82 2.39 15.16
C VAL A 77 -3.32 1.05 15.72
N LEU A 78 -4.57 0.68 15.47
CA LEU A 78 -5.20 -0.50 16.07
C LEU A 78 -4.91 -1.81 15.31
N SER A 79 -4.46 -1.75 14.06
CA SER A 79 -4.11 -2.93 13.25
C SER A 79 -2.70 -3.47 13.55
N ASP A 80 -1.79 -2.61 13.99
CA ASP A 80 -0.44 -3.01 14.41
C ASP A 80 -0.42 -3.31 15.91
N SER A 81 -0.04 -4.54 16.27
CA SER A 81 0.05 -4.97 17.67
C SER A 81 0.98 -4.12 18.54
N GLU A 82 2.06 -3.57 17.99
CA GLU A 82 3.01 -2.72 18.71
C GLU A 82 2.41 -1.34 18.97
N LYS A 83 1.89 -0.69 17.92
CA LYS A 83 1.24 0.63 18.02
C LYS A 83 0.01 0.57 18.92
N ARG A 84 -0.81 -0.48 18.80
CA ARG A 84 -1.96 -0.74 19.66
C ARG A 84 -1.53 -0.89 21.12
N GLY A 85 -0.47 -1.65 21.39
CA GLY A 85 0.08 -1.82 22.74
C GLY A 85 0.63 -0.52 23.34
N ILE A 86 1.18 0.38 22.53
CA ILE A 86 1.62 1.71 22.96
C ILE A 86 0.40 2.60 23.26
N TYR A 87 -0.59 2.62 22.36
CA TYR A 87 -1.83 3.37 22.53
C TYR A 87 -2.61 2.94 23.78
N ASP A 88 -2.74 1.64 24.02
CA ASP A 88 -3.47 1.11 25.17
C ASP A 88 -2.80 1.45 26.51
N ARG A 89 -1.46 1.64 26.52
CA ARG A 89 -0.67 1.95 27.72
C ARG A 89 -0.49 3.45 27.98
N TYR A 90 -0.28 4.23 26.93
CA TYR A 90 0.15 5.63 27.02
C TYR A 90 -0.76 6.60 26.25
N GLY A 91 -1.84 6.11 25.65
CA GLY A 91 -2.76 6.92 24.86
C GLY A 91 -2.13 7.50 23.60
N GLU A 92 -2.75 8.56 23.07
CA GLU A 92 -2.28 9.25 21.86
C GLU A 92 -0.93 9.95 22.08
N GLU A 93 -0.64 10.39 23.30
CA GLU A 93 0.62 11.05 23.67
C GLU A 93 1.82 10.09 23.53
N GLY A 94 1.65 8.82 23.92
CA GLY A 94 2.68 7.80 23.75
C GLY A 94 3.01 7.48 22.30
N LEU A 95 2.01 7.54 21.40
CA LEU A 95 2.23 7.38 19.96
C LEU A 95 3.04 8.53 19.38
N LYS A 96 2.75 9.78 19.79
CA LYS A 96 3.50 10.97 19.36
C LYS A 96 4.96 10.91 19.81
N GLN A 97 5.21 10.45 21.03
CA GLN A 97 6.58 10.28 21.54
C GLN A 97 7.33 9.13 20.86
N HIS A 98 6.65 8.02 20.54
CA HIS A 98 7.23 6.91 19.80
C HIS A 98 7.61 7.32 18.35
N ALA A 99 6.77 8.13 17.69
CA ALA A 99 7.07 8.69 16.38
C ALA A 99 8.24 9.69 16.42
N ALA A 100 8.37 10.48 17.50
CA ALA A 100 9.45 11.46 17.66
C ALA A 100 10.81 10.84 18.05
N SER A 101 10.83 9.63 18.60
CA SER A 101 12.04 8.98 19.12
C SER A 101 12.72 8.02 18.14
N GLY A 102 12.33 8.00 16.86
CA GLY A 102 13.01 7.20 15.84
C GLY A 102 12.80 5.70 15.96
N GLY A 103 11.65 5.27 16.51
CA GLY A 103 11.21 3.88 16.46
C GLY A 103 11.24 3.35 15.02
N ARG A 104 11.89 2.20 14.83
CA ARG A 104 12.20 1.60 13.53
C ARG A 104 10.93 1.04 12.88
N GLY A 105 10.09 1.94 12.37
CA GLY A 105 8.81 1.61 11.74
C GLY A 105 8.07 2.85 11.24
N GLY A 106 8.46 3.36 10.07
CA GLY A 106 7.61 4.24 9.25
C GLY A 106 7.73 5.75 9.49
N GLY A 107 8.05 6.47 8.41
CA GLY A 107 7.60 7.84 8.14
C GLY A 107 7.93 8.90 9.19
N GLY A 108 9.09 9.54 9.06
CA GLY A 108 9.41 10.72 9.84
C GLY A 108 8.41 11.86 9.61
N GLY A 109 7.96 12.48 10.71
CA GLY A 109 7.70 13.92 10.83
C GLY A 109 6.83 14.64 9.80
N MET A 110 6.03 13.95 9.00
CA MET A 110 5.18 14.60 8.00
C MET A 110 3.82 14.91 8.62
N ASN A 111 3.42 16.18 8.59
CA ASN A 111 2.07 16.59 8.95
C ASN A 111 1.07 15.71 8.20
N ILE A 112 0.03 15.23 8.87
CA ILE A 112 -0.98 14.38 8.23
C ILE A 112 -1.70 15.15 7.11
N GLN A 113 -1.76 16.49 7.17
CA GLN A 113 -2.16 17.33 6.03
C GLN A 113 -1.23 17.18 4.80
N ASP A 114 0.08 16.97 5.00
CA ASP A 114 1.07 16.77 3.92
C ASP A 114 1.07 15.32 3.40
N ILE A 115 0.76 14.35 4.26
CA ILE A 115 0.46 12.97 3.85
C ILE A 115 -0.88 12.92 3.10
N PHE A 116 -1.90 13.65 3.55
CA PHE A 116 -3.21 13.70 2.89
C PHE A 116 -3.13 14.45 1.55
N SER A 117 -2.31 15.50 1.42
CA SER A 117 -2.04 16.15 0.14
C SER A 117 -1.16 15.29 -0.79
N SER A 118 -0.27 14.45 -0.26
CA SER A 118 0.46 13.45 -1.05
C SER A 118 -0.44 12.27 -1.45
N PHE A 119 -1.41 11.91 -0.63
CA PHE A 119 -2.36 10.81 -0.86
C PHE A 119 -3.53 11.22 -1.78
N PHE A 120 -4.02 12.46 -1.68
CA PHE A 120 -5.12 13.00 -2.50
C PHE A 120 -4.68 13.94 -3.63
N GLY A 121 -3.42 14.39 -3.65
CA GLY A 121 -2.89 15.36 -4.62
C GLY A 121 -1.66 14.89 -5.40
N GLY A 122 -1.25 13.62 -5.27
CA GLY A 122 -0.01 13.17 -5.90
C GLY A 122 0.26 11.68 -5.78
N GLY A 123 -0.69 10.84 -6.20
CA GLY A 123 -0.40 9.52 -6.77
C GLY A 123 0.43 8.57 -5.92
N SER A 124 0.04 8.30 -4.68
CA SER A 124 0.42 7.04 -4.02
C SER A 124 -0.63 5.99 -4.40
N MET A 125 -0.56 5.54 -5.66
CA MET A 125 -1.31 4.40 -6.14
C MET A 125 -0.91 3.21 -5.26
N GLU A 126 -1.87 2.56 -4.60
CA GLU A 126 -1.69 1.19 -4.14
C GLU A 126 -0.98 0.44 -5.26
N GLU A 127 0.24 -0.03 -4.98
CA GLU A 127 0.96 -0.94 -5.85
C GLU A 127 0.24 -2.29 -5.71
N GLU A 128 -1.00 -2.36 -6.21
CA GLU A 128 -1.44 -3.57 -6.88
C GLU A 128 -0.27 -3.94 -7.79
N GLU A 129 0.21 -5.16 -7.63
CA GLU A 129 1.26 -5.77 -8.44
C GLU A 129 0.76 -5.76 -9.89
N ARG A 130 0.88 -4.61 -10.54
CA ARG A 130 0.47 -4.38 -11.91
C ARG A 130 1.47 -5.18 -12.71
N VAL A 131 1.08 -6.40 -13.06
CA VAL A 131 1.80 -7.21 -14.04
C VAL A 131 2.08 -6.29 -15.22
N ILE A 132 3.36 -5.94 -15.38
CA ILE A 132 3.78 -5.01 -16.43
C ILE A 132 3.40 -5.69 -17.74
N LYS A 133 2.37 -5.17 -18.40
CA LYS A 133 1.95 -5.66 -19.70
C LYS A 133 3.04 -5.31 -20.70
N GLY A 134 3.43 -6.27 -21.53
CA GLY A 134 4.33 -6.00 -22.65
C GLY A 134 3.64 -5.17 -23.73
N ASP A 135 4.43 -4.72 -24.70
CA ASP A 135 3.93 -3.94 -25.85
C ASP A 135 2.92 -4.74 -26.69
N ASP A 136 1.99 -4.02 -27.32
CA ASP A 136 1.02 -4.61 -28.23
C ASP A 136 1.71 -5.08 -29.53
N VAL A 137 1.29 -6.25 -30.04
CA VAL A 137 1.79 -6.81 -31.29
C VAL A 137 0.66 -6.82 -32.32
N VAL A 138 0.77 -5.98 -33.34
CA VAL A 138 -0.16 -5.94 -34.47
C VAL A 138 0.30 -6.92 -35.53
N VAL A 139 -0.57 -7.83 -35.94
CA VAL A 139 -0.32 -8.81 -37.02
C VAL A 139 -1.39 -8.63 -38.07
N GLU A 140 -0.99 -8.30 -39.29
CA GLU A 140 -1.89 -8.22 -40.43
C GLU A 140 -2.24 -9.64 -40.90
N LEU A 141 -3.53 -9.92 -41.03
CA LEU A 141 -4.06 -11.23 -41.38
C LEU A 141 -4.92 -11.10 -42.63
N ASP A 142 -4.62 -11.92 -43.63
CA ASP A 142 -5.44 -11.99 -44.84
C ASP A 142 -6.65 -12.91 -44.59
N ALA A 143 -7.85 -12.36 -44.70
CA ALA A 143 -9.12 -13.09 -44.58
C ALA A 143 -9.88 -13.10 -45.92
N THR A 144 -10.64 -14.16 -46.17
CA THR A 144 -11.49 -14.21 -47.37
C THR A 144 -12.82 -13.48 -47.14
N LEU A 145 -13.45 -13.01 -48.22
CA LEU A 145 -14.78 -12.38 -48.16
C LEU A 145 -15.85 -13.32 -47.58
N GLU A 146 -15.72 -14.63 -47.82
CA GLU A 146 -16.62 -15.64 -47.26
C GLU A 146 -16.48 -15.72 -45.74
N ASP A 147 -15.24 -15.76 -45.23
CA ASP A 147 -14.97 -15.79 -43.79
C ASP A 147 -15.47 -14.52 -43.08
N LEU A 148 -15.35 -13.35 -43.72
CA LEU A 148 -15.88 -12.09 -43.19
C LEU A 148 -17.42 -12.06 -43.14
N TYR A 149 -18.10 -12.70 -44.10
CA TYR A 149 -19.56 -12.70 -44.16
C TYR A 149 -20.18 -13.78 -43.26
N MET A 150 -19.61 -14.99 -43.29
CA MET A 150 -20.13 -16.16 -42.59
C MET A 150 -19.58 -16.31 -41.18
N GLY A 151 -18.50 -15.61 -40.85
CA GLY A 151 -17.71 -15.81 -39.64
C GLY A 151 -16.83 -17.06 -39.77
N GLY A 152 -15.61 -16.99 -39.26
CA GLY A 152 -14.62 -18.04 -39.42
C GLY A 152 -13.58 -18.04 -38.32
N THR A 153 -12.68 -19.03 -38.35
CA THR A 153 -11.55 -19.11 -37.41
C THR A 153 -10.26 -19.27 -38.19
N LEU A 154 -9.33 -18.33 -38.03
CA LEU A 154 -8.02 -18.35 -38.67
C LEU A 154 -6.96 -18.82 -37.67
N LYS A 155 -6.12 -19.80 -38.05
CA LYS A 155 -5.00 -20.23 -37.22
C LYS A 155 -3.74 -19.47 -37.62
N VAL A 156 -3.25 -18.65 -36.70
CA VAL A 156 -2.08 -17.79 -36.89
C VAL A 156 -0.89 -18.36 -36.13
N TRP A 157 0.29 -18.41 -36.77
CA TRP A 157 1.52 -18.82 -36.12
C TRP A 157 2.16 -17.64 -35.40
N ARG A 158 2.18 -17.65 -34.06
CA ARG A 158 2.75 -16.58 -33.25
C ARG A 158 4.05 -17.05 -32.60
N VAL A 159 5.13 -16.29 -32.79
CA VAL A 159 6.43 -16.54 -32.15
C VAL A 159 6.62 -15.58 -30.97
N LYS A 160 6.95 -16.12 -29.80
CA LYS A 160 7.28 -15.38 -28.58
C LYS A 160 8.68 -15.77 -28.07
N ASN A 161 9.41 -14.81 -27.52
CA ASN A 161 10.66 -15.10 -26.80
C ASN A 161 10.31 -15.51 -25.37
N VAL A 162 10.68 -16.73 -24.97
CA VAL A 162 10.48 -17.25 -23.63
C VAL A 162 11.82 -17.37 -22.92
N ILE A 163 11.85 -17.00 -21.65
CA ILE A 163 13.03 -17.12 -20.80
C ILE A 163 13.10 -18.57 -20.30
N LYS A 164 14.15 -19.30 -20.67
CA LYS A 164 14.41 -20.66 -20.18
C LYS A 164 15.65 -20.73 -19.30
N PRO A 165 15.67 -21.63 -18.30
CA PRO A 165 16.86 -21.85 -17.49
C PRO A 165 17.99 -22.40 -18.38
N ALA A 166 19.17 -21.83 -18.23
CA ALA A 166 20.38 -22.25 -18.94
C ALA A 166 21.40 -22.82 -17.94
N PRO A 167 22.27 -23.76 -18.36
CA PRO A 167 23.31 -24.26 -17.49
C PRO A 167 24.27 -23.13 -17.05
N GLY A 168 24.75 -23.24 -15.82
CA GLY A 168 25.64 -22.28 -15.20
C GLY A 168 24.94 -21.27 -14.28
N LYS A 169 25.75 -20.47 -13.59
CA LYS A 169 25.28 -19.38 -12.74
C LYS A 169 25.86 -18.06 -13.25
N ARG A 170 25.05 -17.01 -13.27
CA ARG A 170 25.48 -15.65 -13.63
C ARG A 170 25.71 -14.82 -12.37
N ARG A 171 26.69 -13.92 -12.42
CA ARG A 171 26.90 -12.94 -11.34
C ARG A 171 25.79 -11.89 -11.41
N CYS A 172 25.09 -11.69 -10.32
CA CYS A 172 23.99 -10.73 -10.17
C CYS A 172 24.10 -10.03 -8.81
N ASN A 173 23.32 -8.97 -8.59
CA ASN A 173 23.25 -8.25 -7.31
C ASN A 173 24.63 -7.88 -6.74
N CYS A 174 25.53 -7.44 -7.62
CA CYS A 174 26.88 -7.08 -7.22
C CYS A 174 26.88 -5.80 -6.38
N ARG A 175 27.50 -5.86 -5.22
CA ARG A 175 27.67 -4.73 -4.31
C ARG A 175 29.15 -4.55 -3.94
N ASN A 176 29.56 -3.31 -3.73
CA ASN A 176 30.90 -3.00 -3.27
C ASN A 176 30.92 -3.07 -1.75
N GLU A 177 31.65 -4.04 -1.20
CA GLU A 177 31.87 -4.18 0.23
C GLU A 177 33.27 -3.68 0.58
N VAL A 178 33.35 -2.92 1.67
CA VAL A 178 34.60 -2.40 2.19
C VAL A 178 35.04 -3.27 3.36
N TYR A 179 36.26 -3.80 3.32
CA TYR A 179 36.85 -4.51 4.45
C TYR A 179 38.25 -3.98 4.76
N HIS A 180 38.63 -4.08 6.03
CA HIS A 180 39.97 -3.70 6.48
C HIS A 180 40.86 -4.94 6.50
N LYS A 181 41.96 -4.91 5.75
CA LYS A 181 42.98 -5.96 5.74
C LYS A 181 44.21 -5.48 6.51
N GLN A 182 44.63 -6.23 7.52
CA GLN A 182 45.88 -5.97 8.21
C GLN A 182 47.05 -6.45 7.35
N ILE A 183 47.92 -5.53 6.93
CA ILE A 183 49.09 -5.82 6.08
C ILE A 183 50.36 -5.99 6.91
N GLY A 184 50.35 -5.46 8.14
CA GLY A 184 51.44 -5.63 9.10
C GLY A 184 51.03 -5.25 10.52
N PRO A 185 51.92 -5.40 11.51
CA PRO A 185 51.64 -4.98 12.88
C PRO A 185 51.26 -3.49 12.93
N GLY A 186 50.01 -3.19 13.31
CA GLY A 186 49.49 -1.82 13.39
C GLY A 186 49.11 -1.15 12.05
N MET A 187 49.25 -1.82 10.90
CA MET A 187 48.90 -1.27 9.59
C MET A 187 47.64 -1.94 9.02
N PHE A 188 46.53 -1.20 8.98
CA PHE A 188 45.28 -1.63 8.35
C PHE A 188 45.05 -0.83 7.06
N GLN A 189 44.82 -1.53 5.94
CA GLN A 189 44.41 -0.93 4.68
C GLN A 189 42.93 -1.21 4.43
N GLN A 190 42.16 -0.17 4.13
CA GLN A 190 40.78 -0.31 3.68
C GLN A 190 40.79 -0.72 2.21
N MET A 191 40.29 -1.93 1.91
CA MET A 191 40.13 -2.45 0.56
C MET A 191 38.64 -2.54 0.20
N THR A 192 38.32 -2.31 -1.07
CA THR A 192 36.95 -2.46 -1.59
C THR A 192 36.90 -3.66 -2.52
N GLU A 193 36.02 -4.62 -2.25
CA GLU A 193 35.80 -5.80 -3.08
C GLU A 193 34.35 -5.86 -3.57
N GLN A 194 34.18 -6.19 -4.84
CA GLN A 194 32.86 -6.34 -5.44
C GLN A 194 32.34 -7.74 -5.18
N VAL A 195 31.46 -7.87 -4.18
CA VAL A 195 30.82 -9.13 -3.81
C VAL A 195 29.55 -9.27 -4.65
N CYS A 196 29.46 -10.34 -5.44
CA CYS A 196 28.31 -10.64 -6.29
C CYS A 196 27.63 -11.94 -5.85
N GLU A 197 26.30 -11.96 -5.93
CA GLU A 197 25.51 -13.18 -5.76
C GLU A 197 25.55 -14.03 -7.04
N GLN A 198 25.30 -15.34 -6.89
CA GLN A 198 25.22 -16.28 -8.00
C GLN A 198 23.75 -16.58 -8.35
N CYS A 199 23.21 -15.90 -9.36
CA CYS A 199 21.86 -16.13 -9.86
C CYS A 199 21.81 -17.29 -10.88
N PRO A 200 20.64 -17.92 -11.05
CA PRO A 200 20.38 -18.80 -12.18
C PRO A 200 20.63 -18.08 -13.51
N ASN A 201 21.30 -18.78 -14.42
CA ASN A 201 21.48 -18.29 -15.78
C ASN A 201 20.20 -18.54 -16.60
N VAL A 202 19.89 -17.62 -17.51
CA VAL A 202 18.71 -17.73 -18.37
C VAL A 202 19.07 -17.42 -19.81
N LYS A 203 18.36 -18.06 -20.74
CA LYS A 203 18.51 -17.84 -22.18
C LYS A 203 17.13 -17.59 -22.79
N TYR A 204 17.08 -16.66 -23.75
CA TYR A 204 15.88 -16.46 -24.55
C TYR A 204 15.81 -17.52 -25.64
N GLU A 205 14.69 -18.23 -25.69
CA GLU A 205 14.39 -19.18 -26.76
C GLU A 205 13.09 -18.76 -27.46
N ARG A 206 13.07 -18.86 -28.79
CA ARG A 206 11.88 -18.53 -29.59
C ARG A 206 10.96 -19.74 -29.60
N GLU A 207 9.79 -19.60 -28.99
CA GLU A 207 8.73 -20.60 -29.04
C GLU A 207 7.60 -20.08 -29.92
N GLY A 208 7.14 -20.91 -30.86
CA GLY A 208 6.02 -20.61 -31.72
C GLY A 208 4.82 -21.46 -31.34
N ASP A 209 3.67 -20.82 -31.19
CA ASP A 209 2.39 -21.47 -30.90
C ASP A 209 1.35 -21.04 -31.94
N PHE A 210 0.42 -21.94 -32.28
CA PHE A 210 -0.76 -21.57 -33.06
C PHE A 210 -1.76 -20.85 -32.17
N VAL A 211 -2.14 -19.63 -32.56
CA VAL A 211 -3.22 -18.85 -31.95
C VAL A 211 -4.40 -18.88 -32.91
N THR A 212 -5.57 -19.27 -32.41
CA THR A 212 -6.80 -19.17 -33.19
C THR A 212 -7.37 -17.77 -33.02
N VAL A 213 -7.59 -17.08 -34.13
CA VAL A 213 -8.24 -15.77 -34.20
C VAL A 213 -9.63 -15.98 -34.78
N ASP A 214 -10.64 -15.55 -34.05
CA ASP A 214 -12.04 -15.66 -34.48
C ASP A 214 -12.42 -14.41 -35.27
N ILE A 215 -12.97 -14.61 -36.47
CA ILE A 215 -13.46 -13.56 -37.36
C ILE A 215 -14.96 -13.43 -37.14
N GLU A 216 -15.38 -12.28 -36.61
CA GLU A 216 -16.79 -11.97 -36.42
C GLU A 216 -17.48 -11.62 -37.76
N LYS A 217 -18.78 -11.89 -37.83
CA LYS A 217 -19.57 -11.61 -39.05
C LYS A 217 -19.66 -10.10 -39.27
N GLY A 218 -19.26 -9.63 -40.44
CA GLY A 218 -19.30 -8.21 -40.81
C GLY A 218 -18.15 -7.39 -40.22
N MET A 219 -17.06 -8.03 -39.82
CA MET A 219 -15.83 -7.37 -39.39
C MET A 219 -15.29 -6.45 -40.51
N GLN A 220 -14.82 -5.26 -40.13
CA GLN A 220 -14.28 -4.26 -41.06
C GLN A 220 -12.75 -4.37 -41.15
N ASP A 221 -12.19 -3.90 -42.26
CA ASP A 221 -10.75 -3.84 -42.46
C ASP A 221 -10.06 -2.97 -41.38
N GLY A 222 -9.03 -3.52 -40.73
CA GLY A 222 -8.29 -2.86 -39.65
C GLY A 222 -8.89 -2.96 -38.23
N GLN A 223 -9.90 -3.80 -38.02
CA GLN A 223 -10.42 -4.14 -36.67
C GLN A 223 -9.66 -5.27 -35.98
#